data_AF-A0A154IG28-F1
#
_entry.id   AF-A0A154IG28-F1
#
_cell.length_a   1.000
_cell.length_b   1.000
_cell.length_c   1.000
_cell.angle_alpha   90.00
_cell.angle_beta   90.00
_cell.angle_gamma   90.00
#
_symmetry.space_group_name_H-M   'P 1'
#
loop_
_entity.id
_entity.type
_entity.pdbx_description
1 polymer ?
#
loop_
_entity_poly.entity_id
_entity_poly.type
_entity_poly.pdbx_seq_one_letter_code
_entity_poly.pdbx_strand_id
1 'polypeptide(L)'
;MLRQVLTTIAIAGALTTAQPSFAASPPNMLVIGTNLTGIRTLDPAQNNARTVSELISNIYDNLVQLSPDDLKTLKPMLAKQWSVSADGKIITLTLRDDAVFQSGNKVTAEDAAWSIQRVIKMGQVGSTDIALWGFTPENVEKLVRAKDEHTLEIELPQAVNTDLVLYSLAGSSIGIVDKKTVLSHEANGDFGGAWLSANSAGSGPFSLAQWRPNDVAIFNAQPKYWGGKPAMARVVARHIPESGNLRLQLEAGDVDVGQYVASGDLDALATKKDMVIENVPGLGFYYIALNQKDPDLQKPKVREAFQHAFDWKAISGNIMRHTGFPWQSMIPRGMIGAPGEAAVRYDYDPAKAKQLLAEAGYPNGLKKVLNPSGAPTLPFAEALQASARAAGIDLDLVPGEFTPAFRERKFEVLLGNSGARLPDPFAVATQYAFNPDNSDEARLGSYYLWRTGMKVDELNTLIDQSMKERDTEKRTDIFKKMDGIYAGMASPLVIFFQRTDPYVMRANVKGYHGHTTWSTRWHDVTKE
;
A
#
# COMPACT_ATOMS: atom_id res chain seq x y z
N MET A 1 83.53 3.20 -18.40
CA MET A 1 82.45 2.38 -18.98
C MET A 1 81.82 1.60 -17.82
N LEU A 2 80.78 2.16 -17.20
CA LEU A 2 79.36 1.87 -17.45
C LEU A 2 78.89 0.51 -16.88
N ARG A 3 78.01 0.65 -15.88
CA ARG A 3 76.88 -0.23 -15.47
C ARG A 3 77.11 -1.46 -14.56
N GLN A 4 76.42 -1.34 -13.42
CA GLN A 4 75.58 -2.33 -12.73
C GLN A 4 76.26 -3.44 -11.92
N VAL A 5 76.24 -3.28 -10.59
CA VAL A 5 76.01 -4.38 -9.65
C VAL A 5 75.04 -3.92 -8.56
N LEU A 6 74.09 -4.81 -8.26
CA LEU A 6 72.93 -4.69 -7.39
C LEU A 6 73.28 -4.43 -5.91
N THR A 7 72.52 -3.55 -5.26
CA THR A 7 72.36 -3.55 -3.80
C THR A 7 70.90 -3.84 -3.48
N THR A 8 70.63 -5.07 -3.08
CA THR A 8 69.35 -5.56 -2.56
C THR A 8 69.14 -4.97 -1.16
N ILE A 9 68.23 -4.00 -1.02
CA ILE A 9 67.73 -3.58 0.30
C ILE A 9 66.45 -4.37 0.58
N ALA A 10 66.50 -5.18 1.64
CA ALA A 10 65.38 -5.93 2.15
C ALA A 10 64.28 -4.98 2.65
N ILE A 11 63.15 -4.93 1.93
CA ILE A 11 61.89 -4.39 2.44
C ILE A 11 61.27 -5.50 3.30
N ALA A 12 61.47 -5.42 4.61
CA ALA A 12 60.72 -6.22 5.57
C ALA A 12 59.25 -5.78 5.50
N GLY A 13 58.41 -6.65 4.95
CA GLY A 13 56.99 -6.43 4.79
C GLY A 13 56.29 -6.25 6.13
N ALA A 14 55.80 -5.04 6.39
CA ALA A 14 54.67 -4.85 7.26
C ALA A 14 53.43 -5.39 6.53
N LEU A 15 53.16 -6.69 6.71
CA LEU A 15 51.82 -7.24 6.50
C LEU A 15 50.92 -6.60 7.56
N THR A 16 50.39 -5.41 7.25
CA THR A 16 49.18 -4.93 7.88
C THR A 16 48.09 -5.94 7.51
N THR A 17 47.74 -6.79 8.47
CA THR A 17 46.47 -7.50 8.45
C THR A 17 45.37 -6.45 8.40
N ALA A 18 44.94 -6.08 7.20
CA ALA A 18 43.71 -5.35 7.01
C ALA A 18 42.61 -6.23 7.58
N GLN A 19 42.20 -5.96 8.83
CA GLN A 19 40.96 -6.53 9.33
C GLN A 19 39.88 -6.13 8.34
N PRO A 20 38.98 -7.06 7.93
CA PRO A 20 37.83 -6.67 7.16
C PRO A 20 37.07 -5.64 7.99
N SER A 21 37.18 -4.38 7.59
CA SER A 21 36.29 -3.32 8.04
C SER A 21 34.92 -3.72 7.50
N PHE A 22 34.15 -4.45 8.30
CA PHE A 22 32.72 -4.55 8.10
C PHE A 22 32.20 -3.11 8.12
N ALA A 23 31.87 -2.58 6.96
CA ALA A 23 31.47 -1.19 6.80
C ALA A 23 30.02 -1.03 7.27
N ALA A 24 29.79 -1.24 8.57
CA ALA A 24 28.50 -0.99 9.19
C ALA A 24 28.06 0.45 8.89
N SER A 25 26.79 0.61 8.56
CA SER A 25 26.16 1.91 8.41
C SER A 25 26.43 2.79 9.66
N PRO A 26 26.74 4.10 9.51
CA PRO A 26 27.02 4.94 10.66
C PRO A 26 25.89 4.96 11.70
N PRO A 27 26.19 5.08 13.01
CA PRO A 27 25.17 5.06 14.08
C PRO A 27 24.08 6.13 13.94
N ASN A 28 24.37 7.25 13.27
CA ASN A 28 23.45 8.37 13.05
C ASN A 28 22.83 8.40 11.64
N MET A 29 22.93 7.30 10.89
CA MET A 29 22.40 7.19 9.53
C MET A 29 21.60 5.91 9.38
N LEU A 30 20.31 5.99 9.07
CA LEU A 30 19.50 4.81 8.74
C LEU A 30 19.62 4.48 7.25
N VAL A 31 19.94 3.24 6.90
CA VAL A 31 20.01 2.74 5.52
C VAL A 31 18.89 1.73 5.29
N ILE A 32 17.97 2.06 4.40
CA ILE A 32 16.82 1.24 4.01
C ILE A 32 17.10 0.67 2.61
N GLY A 33 17.20 -0.64 2.49
CA GLY A 33 17.21 -1.34 1.20
C GLY A 33 15.78 -1.58 0.73
N THR A 34 15.42 -1.04 -0.42
CA THR A 34 14.05 -1.07 -0.95
C THR A 34 14.02 -1.12 -2.48
N ASN A 35 12.82 -1.18 -3.05
CA ASN A 35 12.60 -1.12 -4.49
C ASN A 35 12.12 0.28 -4.90
N LEU A 36 12.97 1.00 -5.64
CA LEU A 36 12.69 2.33 -6.20
C LEU A 36 12.25 2.28 -7.68
N THR A 37 12.06 1.09 -8.24
CA THR A 37 11.69 0.91 -9.65
C THR A 37 10.37 1.61 -9.97
N GLY A 38 10.37 2.43 -11.02
CA GLY A 38 9.15 3.04 -11.55
C GLY A 38 8.59 4.18 -10.70
N ILE A 39 9.31 4.63 -9.66
CA ILE A 39 8.96 5.85 -8.93
C ILE A 39 9.29 7.06 -9.79
N ARG A 40 8.26 7.83 -10.15
CA ARG A 40 8.37 8.99 -11.04
C ARG A 40 8.23 10.34 -10.35
N THR A 41 7.76 10.34 -9.12
CA THR A 41 7.40 11.57 -8.41
C THR A 41 7.43 11.38 -6.90
N LEU A 42 7.69 12.47 -6.18
CA LEU A 42 7.60 12.60 -4.72
C LEU A 42 6.48 13.59 -4.33
N ASP A 43 5.60 13.94 -5.27
CA ASP A 43 4.40 14.74 -5.03
C ASP A 43 3.30 13.89 -4.39
N PRO A 44 2.79 14.25 -3.18
CA PRO A 44 1.66 13.58 -2.55
C PRO A 44 0.45 13.41 -3.47
N ALA A 45 0.12 14.42 -4.28
CA ALA A 45 -1.05 14.41 -5.16
C ALA A 45 -0.97 13.34 -6.28
N GLN A 46 0.23 12.84 -6.57
CA GLN A 46 0.48 11.85 -7.61
C GLN A 46 0.88 10.47 -7.04
N ASN A 47 0.88 10.32 -5.71
CA ASN A 47 1.30 9.09 -5.04
C ASN A 47 0.36 7.90 -5.35
N ASN A 48 0.94 6.82 -5.86
CA ASN A 48 0.23 5.59 -6.22
C ASN A 48 0.90 4.29 -5.72
N ALA A 49 1.97 4.37 -4.94
CA ALA A 49 2.80 3.21 -4.63
C ALA A 49 3.19 3.17 -3.15
N ARG A 50 3.38 1.94 -2.64
CA ARG A 50 3.83 1.69 -1.26
C ARG A 50 5.14 2.41 -0.93
N THR A 51 6.20 2.19 -1.71
CA THR A 51 7.50 2.82 -1.46
C THR A 51 7.38 4.35 -1.46
N VAL A 52 6.68 4.93 -2.44
CA VAL A 52 6.48 6.38 -2.51
C VAL A 52 5.74 6.88 -1.27
N SER A 53 4.67 6.21 -0.87
CA SER A 53 3.91 6.54 0.35
C SER A 53 4.81 6.61 1.58
N GLU A 54 5.73 5.68 1.74
CA GLU A 54 6.65 5.66 2.87
C GLU A 54 7.69 6.80 2.79
N LEU A 55 8.30 7.03 1.63
CA LEU A 55 9.26 8.12 1.44
C LEU A 55 8.62 9.49 1.71
N ILE A 56 7.46 9.75 1.11
CA ILE A 56 6.79 11.05 1.23
C ILE A 56 6.20 11.25 2.63
N SER A 57 5.82 10.18 3.31
CA SER A 57 5.38 10.25 4.71
C SER A 57 6.49 10.71 5.64
N ASN A 58 7.75 10.86 5.21
CA ASN A 58 8.83 11.40 6.04
C ASN A 58 9.25 12.83 5.66
N ILE A 59 8.72 13.36 4.56
CA ILE A 59 9.02 14.73 4.09
C ILE A 59 7.78 15.64 4.11
N TYR A 60 6.57 15.10 4.12
CA TYR A 60 5.33 15.84 4.33
C TYR A 60 4.65 15.40 5.62
N ASP A 61 3.95 16.33 6.26
CA ASP A 61 3.01 16.00 7.31
C ASP A 61 1.57 16.15 6.82
N ASN A 62 0.70 15.39 7.46
CA ASN A 62 -0.74 15.36 7.23
C ASN A 62 -1.46 16.16 8.31
N LEU A 63 -2.77 16.36 8.15
CA LEU A 63 -3.57 17.08 9.15
C LEU A 63 -3.74 16.25 10.42
N VAL A 64 -4.01 14.97 10.25
CA VAL A 64 -4.16 13.97 11.30
C VAL A 64 -3.33 12.74 10.93
N GLN A 65 -3.16 11.81 11.85
CA GLN A 65 -2.42 10.58 11.60
C GLN A 65 -3.05 9.38 12.32
N LEU A 66 -2.61 8.20 11.92
CA LEU A 66 -2.87 6.95 12.63
C LEU A 66 -1.55 6.39 13.15
N SER A 67 -1.60 5.59 14.21
CA SER A 67 -0.44 4.85 14.67
C SER A 67 -0.38 3.47 14.02
N PRO A 68 0.83 2.90 13.84
CA PRO A 68 0.97 1.54 13.30
C PRO A 68 0.21 0.50 14.14
N ASP A 69 0.10 0.71 15.46
CA ASP A 69 -0.58 -0.21 16.39
C ASP A 69 -2.09 0.01 16.51
N ASP A 70 -2.61 1.15 16.03
CA ASP A 70 -4.03 1.50 16.14
C ASP A 70 -4.48 2.30 14.92
N LEU A 71 -5.23 1.60 14.06
CA LEU A 71 -5.81 2.14 12.82
C LEU A 71 -7.20 2.75 13.01
N LYS A 72 -7.75 2.73 14.24
CA LYS A 72 -9.10 3.21 14.55
C LYS A 72 -9.06 4.58 15.21
N THR A 73 -8.04 4.84 16.02
CA THR A 73 -7.93 6.11 16.75
C THR A 73 -7.08 7.11 15.98
N LEU A 74 -7.73 8.11 15.41
CA LEU A 74 -7.07 9.27 14.81
C LEU A 74 -6.32 10.07 15.88
N LYS A 75 -5.09 10.46 15.56
CA LYS A 75 -4.20 11.24 16.41
C LYS A 75 -3.88 12.61 15.77
N PRO A 76 -3.65 13.64 16.60
CA PRO A 76 -3.17 14.94 16.13
C PRO A 76 -1.89 14.84 15.31
N MET A 77 -1.74 15.74 14.33
CA MET A 77 -0.51 15.97 13.59
C MET A 77 -0.32 17.48 13.37
N LEU A 78 -0.57 18.00 12.15
CA LEU A 78 -0.64 19.45 11.93
C LEU A 78 -1.89 20.05 12.58
N ALA A 79 -3.01 19.33 12.60
CA ALA A 79 -4.18 19.67 13.41
C ALA A 79 -4.01 19.15 14.84
N LYS A 80 -4.08 20.06 15.83
CA LYS A 80 -4.02 19.72 17.26
C LYS A 80 -5.32 19.09 17.75
N GLN A 81 -6.44 19.48 17.14
CA GLN A 81 -7.79 19.03 17.46
C GLN A 81 -8.72 19.29 16.27
N TRP A 82 -9.88 18.63 16.27
CA TRP A 82 -10.95 18.87 15.31
C TRP A 82 -12.31 18.67 15.96
N SER A 83 -13.33 19.27 15.37
CA SER A 83 -14.74 19.10 15.76
C SER A 83 -15.60 18.87 14.52
N VAL A 84 -16.69 18.13 14.70
CA VAL A 84 -17.69 17.89 13.67
C VAL A 84 -19.00 18.56 14.09
N SER A 85 -19.64 19.29 13.18
CA SER A 85 -20.96 19.89 13.44
C SER A 85 -22.00 18.82 13.78
N ALA A 86 -23.06 19.21 14.51
CA ALA A 86 -24.10 18.27 14.93
C ALA A 86 -24.75 17.51 13.76
N ASP A 87 -24.94 18.19 12.63
CA ASP A 87 -25.48 17.61 11.39
C ASP A 87 -24.45 16.80 10.58
N GLY A 88 -23.19 16.75 11.01
CA GLY A 88 -22.12 15.99 10.37
C GLY A 88 -21.59 16.59 9.07
N LYS A 89 -21.94 17.84 8.74
CA LYS A 89 -21.58 18.47 7.46
C LYS A 89 -20.30 19.29 7.48
N ILE A 90 -19.87 19.77 8.65
CA ILE A 90 -18.72 20.65 8.76
C ILE A 90 -17.69 20.02 9.69
N ILE A 91 -16.48 19.84 9.19
CA ILE A 91 -15.30 19.45 9.97
C ILE A 91 -14.44 20.71 10.13
N THR A 92 -14.20 21.11 11.39
CA THR A 92 -13.32 22.23 11.73
C THR A 92 -12.07 21.69 12.38
N LEU A 93 -10.90 22.01 11.82
CA LEU A 93 -9.60 21.60 12.34
C LEU A 93 -8.83 22.83 12.85
N THR A 94 -8.31 22.73 14.08
CA THR A 94 -7.42 23.75 14.65
C THR A 94 -5.98 23.31 14.46
N LEU A 95 -5.23 24.03 13.65
CA LEU A 95 -3.82 23.78 13.37
C LEU A 95 -2.90 24.26 14.49
N ARG A 96 -1.73 23.64 14.53
CA ARG A 96 -0.61 24.11 15.34
C ARG A 96 0.06 25.33 14.72
N ASP A 97 0.72 26.08 15.58
CA ASP A 97 1.32 27.40 15.32
C ASP A 97 2.86 27.39 15.34
N ASP A 98 3.45 26.24 15.67
CA ASP A 98 4.89 25.97 15.76
C ASP A 98 5.44 25.15 14.57
N ALA A 99 4.58 24.70 13.66
CA ALA A 99 5.00 23.95 12.48
C ALA A 99 5.58 24.87 11.39
N VAL A 100 6.71 24.45 10.81
CA VAL A 100 7.39 25.14 9.71
C VAL A 100 7.67 24.17 8.58
N PHE A 101 7.53 24.66 7.35
CA PHE A 101 7.98 23.95 6.16
C PHE A 101 9.51 23.91 6.10
N GLN A 102 10.04 23.00 5.29
CA GLN A 102 11.49 22.89 5.03
C GLN A 102 12.10 24.16 4.41
N SER A 103 11.26 24.99 3.77
CA SER A 103 11.61 26.32 3.27
C SER A 103 11.86 27.36 4.38
N GLY A 104 11.36 27.10 5.59
CA GLY A 104 11.30 28.05 6.70
C GLY A 104 10.01 28.86 6.79
N ASN A 105 9.09 28.74 5.83
CA ASN A 105 7.75 29.32 5.93
C ASN A 105 6.95 28.62 7.05
N LYS A 106 6.03 29.34 7.70
CA LYS A 106 5.09 28.74 8.65
C LYS A 106 4.05 27.89 7.92
N VAL A 107 3.59 26.82 8.56
CA VAL A 107 2.42 26.06 8.08
C VAL A 107 1.14 26.76 8.55
N THR A 108 0.25 27.08 7.61
CA THR A 108 -1.02 27.77 7.90
C THR A 108 -2.24 26.98 7.40
N ALA A 109 -3.43 27.39 7.83
CA ALA A 109 -4.68 26.82 7.32
C ALA A 109 -4.89 27.11 5.83
N GLU A 110 -4.26 28.18 5.30
CA GLU A 110 -4.29 28.47 3.86
C GLU A 110 -3.51 27.44 3.06
N ASP A 111 -2.34 27.00 3.54
CA ASP A 111 -1.56 25.93 2.93
C ASP A 111 -2.32 24.61 2.95
N ALA A 112 -2.97 24.31 4.08
CA ALA A 112 -3.77 23.11 4.24
C ALA A 112 -4.98 23.08 3.29
N ALA A 113 -5.74 24.19 3.23
CA ALA A 113 -6.88 24.31 2.34
C ALA A 113 -6.44 24.19 0.88
N TRP A 114 -5.38 24.90 0.49
CA TRP A 114 -4.86 24.88 -0.87
C TRP A 114 -4.33 23.50 -1.27
N SER A 115 -3.68 22.77 -0.36
CA SER A 115 -3.18 21.40 -0.64
C SER A 115 -4.31 20.44 -0.99
N ILE A 116 -5.41 20.46 -0.23
CA ILE A 116 -6.59 19.62 -0.51
C ILE A 116 -7.26 20.03 -1.83
N GLN A 117 -7.44 21.34 -2.05
CA GLN A 117 -7.98 21.88 -3.31
C GLN A 117 -7.11 21.47 -4.51
N ARG A 118 -5.80 21.58 -4.38
CA ARG A 118 -4.80 21.22 -5.39
C ARG A 118 -4.93 19.75 -5.79
N VAL A 119 -4.98 18.84 -4.81
CA VAL A 119 -5.11 17.40 -5.09
C VAL A 119 -6.35 17.12 -5.95
N ILE A 120 -7.49 17.71 -5.61
CA ILE A 120 -8.74 17.53 -6.37
C ILE A 120 -8.64 18.15 -7.78
N LYS A 121 -8.08 19.35 -7.90
CA LYS A 121 -7.93 20.04 -9.19
C LYS A 121 -6.94 19.34 -10.14
N MET A 122 -5.87 18.74 -9.61
CA MET A 122 -4.92 17.97 -10.41
C MET A 122 -5.57 16.72 -11.01
N GLY A 123 -6.60 16.17 -10.35
CA GLY A 123 -7.34 15.00 -10.85
C GLY A 123 -6.47 13.74 -11.01
N GLN A 124 -5.35 13.69 -10.29
CA GLN A 124 -4.41 12.57 -10.33
C GLN A 124 -4.79 11.49 -9.31
N VAL A 125 -4.13 10.34 -9.38
CA VAL A 125 -4.38 9.18 -8.50
C VAL A 125 -4.42 9.47 -6.99
N GLY A 126 -3.72 10.50 -6.49
CA GLY A 126 -3.79 10.88 -5.08
C GLY A 126 -5.13 11.47 -4.65
N SER A 127 -5.97 11.95 -5.59
CA SER A 127 -7.30 12.49 -5.29
C SER A 127 -8.36 11.41 -5.06
N THR A 128 -8.06 10.14 -5.38
CA THR A 128 -9.03 9.03 -5.39
C THR A 128 -9.90 9.01 -4.14
N ASP A 129 -9.31 9.03 -2.95
CA ASP A 129 -10.07 8.87 -1.69
C ASP A 129 -10.90 10.12 -1.36
N ILE A 130 -10.34 11.33 -1.46
CA ILE A 130 -11.10 12.57 -1.18
C ILE A 130 -12.21 12.79 -2.21
N ALA A 131 -12.00 12.41 -3.47
CA ALA A 131 -13.01 12.54 -4.52
C ALA A 131 -14.25 11.66 -4.27
N LEU A 132 -14.10 10.50 -3.57
CA LEU A 132 -15.25 9.66 -3.17
C LEU A 132 -16.25 10.42 -2.29
N TRP A 133 -15.77 11.45 -1.57
CA TRP A 133 -16.61 12.25 -0.68
C TRP A 133 -17.36 13.37 -1.41
N GLY A 134 -17.27 13.45 -2.75
CA GLY A 134 -18.06 14.37 -3.58
C GLY A 134 -17.37 15.71 -3.85
N PHE A 135 -16.10 15.85 -3.47
CA PHE A 135 -15.30 17.01 -3.84
C PHE A 135 -14.97 16.97 -5.33
N THR A 136 -15.20 18.09 -6.01
CA THR A 136 -14.93 18.27 -7.44
C THR A 136 -14.10 19.55 -7.65
N PRO A 137 -13.43 19.71 -8.81
CA PRO A 137 -12.70 20.94 -9.11
C PRO A 137 -13.58 22.21 -9.00
N GLU A 138 -14.88 22.10 -9.25
CA GLU A 138 -15.84 23.22 -9.24
C GLU A 138 -16.30 23.63 -7.84
N ASN A 139 -16.30 22.70 -6.88
CA ASN A 139 -16.83 22.95 -5.53
C ASN A 139 -15.73 23.08 -4.46
N VAL A 140 -14.54 22.49 -4.66
CA VAL A 140 -13.57 22.26 -3.57
C VAL A 140 -13.06 23.55 -2.93
N GLU A 141 -12.83 24.62 -3.70
CA GLU A 141 -12.41 25.93 -3.15
C GLU A 141 -13.46 26.56 -2.25
N LYS A 142 -14.73 26.31 -2.54
CA LYS A 142 -15.85 26.80 -1.72
C LYS A 142 -16.13 25.89 -0.54
N LEU A 143 -15.62 24.68 -0.50
CA LEU A 143 -15.94 23.74 0.56
C LEU A 143 -14.78 23.55 1.54
N VAL A 144 -13.55 23.80 1.09
CA VAL A 144 -12.35 23.69 1.92
C VAL A 144 -11.73 25.07 2.07
N ARG A 145 -11.82 25.68 3.27
CA ARG A 145 -11.48 27.10 3.48
C ARG A 145 -10.67 27.30 4.76
N ALA A 146 -9.67 28.17 4.69
CA ALA A 146 -9.08 28.78 5.87
C ALA A 146 -10.02 29.88 6.40
N LYS A 147 -10.42 29.81 7.67
CA LYS A 147 -11.17 30.89 8.35
C LYS A 147 -10.25 31.96 8.91
N ASP A 148 -9.07 31.52 9.35
CA ASP A 148 -7.98 32.34 9.84
C ASP A 148 -6.65 31.56 9.65
N GLU A 149 -5.54 32.04 10.22
CA GLU A 149 -4.20 31.42 10.06
C GLU A 149 -4.13 29.97 10.57
N HIS A 150 -4.96 29.59 11.54
CA HIS A 150 -4.90 28.28 12.21
C HIS A 150 -6.21 27.50 12.19
N THR A 151 -7.27 28.00 11.57
CA THR A 151 -8.56 27.32 11.51
C THR A 151 -8.90 26.91 10.07
N LEU A 152 -8.92 25.61 9.82
CA LEU A 152 -9.37 25.01 8.56
C LEU A 152 -10.81 24.50 8.72
N GLU A 153 -11.68 24.86 7.79
CA GLU A 153 -13.04 24.35 7.70
C GLU A 153 -13.22 23.54 6.41
N ILE A 154 -13.82 22.35 6.55
CA ILE A 154 -14.19 21.46 5.45
C ILE A 154 -15.70 21.22 5.54
N GLU A 155 -16.44 21.74 4.57
CA GLU A 155 -17.87 21.46 4.35
C GLU A 155 -18.02 20.25 3.41
N LEU A 156 -18.76 19.24 3.83
CA LEU A 156 -18.95 18.02 3.06
C LEU A 156 -20.03 18.24 1.98
N PRO A 157 -19.75 17.97 0.69
CA PRO A 157 -20.70 18.19 -0.39
C PRO A 157 -21.86 17.18 -0.39
N GLN A 158 -21.73 16.08 0.34
CA GLN A 158 -22.76 15.07 0.51
C GLN A 158 -22.68 14.44 1.90
N ALA A 159 -23.69 13.67 2.27
CA ALA A 159 -23.68 12.89 3.50
C ALA A 159 -22.61 11.79 3.41
N VAL A 160 -21.63 11.83 4.31
CA VAL A 160 -20.55 10.84 4.45
C VAL A 160 -20.27 10.69 5.94
N ASN A 161 -19.89 9.49 6.38
CA ASN A 161 -19.30 9.30 7.70
C ASN A 161 -18.00 10.13 7.80
N THR A 162 -17.96 11.07 8.73
CA THR A 162 -16.85 12.00 8.90
C THR A 162 -15.51 11.32 9.19
N ASP A 163 -15.51 10.12 9.78
CA ASP A 163 -14.29 9.36 10.05
C ASP A 163 -13.61 8.93 8.74
N LEU A 164 -14.37 8.59 7.69
CA LEU A 164 -13.82 8.27 6.36
C LEU A 164 -13.07 9.47 5.75
N VAL A 165 -13.60 10.66 5.97
CA VAL A 165 -12.97 11.91 5.51
C VAL A 165 -11.69 12.14 6.30
N LEU A 166 -11.74 12.04 7.64
CA LEU A 166 -10.57 12.21 8.49
C LEU A 166 -9.47 11.16 8.21
N TYR A 167 -9.82 9.91 7.93
CA TYR A 167 -8.88 8.88 7.49
C TYR A 167 -8.20 9.25 6.17
N SER A 168 -8.92 9.89 5.25
CA SER A 168 -8.34 10.39 4.00
C SER A 168 -7.35 11.54 4.26
N LEU A 169 -7.64 12.40 5.24
CA LEU A 169 -6.73 13.45 5.71
C LEU A 169 -5.51 12.91 6.48
N ALA A 170 -5.55 11.64 6.90
CA ALA A 170 -4.40 10.91 7.45
C ALA A 170 -3.55 10.21 6.38
N GLY A 171 -4.01 10.15 5.13
CA GLY A 171 -3.33 9.45 4.04
C GLY A 171 -2.19 10.26 3.42
N SER A 172 -1.08 9.59 3.09
CA SER A 172 0.11 10.21 2.46
C SER A 172 -0.15 10.92 1.13
N SER A 173 -1.30 10.68 0.48
CA SER A 173 -1.72 11.38 -0.73
C SER A 173 -2.24 12.81 -0.49
N ILE A 174 -2.53 13.17 0.76
CA ILE A 174 -3.02 14.51 1.17
C ILE A 174 -1.95 15.24 2.02
N GLY A 175 -0.67 14.92 1.82
CA GLY A 175 0.43 15.63 2.49
C GLY A 175 0.36 17.14 2.22
N ILE A 176 0.48 17.95 3.27
CA ILE A 176 0.39 19.41 3.17
C ILE A 176 1.68 19.97 2.58
N VAL A 177 1.52 20.77 1.54
CA VAL A 177 2.63 21.39 0.79
C VAL A 177 2.69 22.89 1.05
N ASP A 178 3.90 23.46 1.04
CA ASP A 178 4.14 24.90 1.11
C ASP A 178 3.59 25.58 -0.15
N LYS A 179 2.43 26.22 -0.03
CA LYS A 179 1.73 26.83 -1.16
C LYS A 179 2.63 27.83 -1.88
N LYS A 180 3.35 28.66 -1.12
CA LYS A 180 4.19 29.73 -1.66
C LYS A 180 5.36 29.14 -2.45
N THR A 181 6.06 28.16 -1.90
CA THR A 181 7.17 27.50 -2.60
C THR A 181 6.68 26.78 -3.85
N VAL A 182 5.60 26.01 -3.77
CA VAL A 182 5.09 25.25 -4.92
C VAL A 182 4.63 26.19 -6.03
N LEU A 183 3.90 27.26 -5.72
CA LEU A 183 3.47 28.25 -6.73
C LEU A 183 4.64 29.01 -7.37
N SER A 184 5.77 29.19 -6.68
CA SER A 184 6.96 29.81 -7.27
C SER A 184 7.65 28.96 -8.35
N HIS A 185 7.30 27.67 -8.40
CA HIS A 185 7.80 26.69 -9.36
C HIS A 185 6.71 26.12 -10.27
N GLU A 186 5.48 26.63 -10.16
CA GLU A 186 4.38 26.24 -11.02
C GLU A 186 4.64 26.71 -12.45
N ALA A 187 4.28 25.85 -13.41
CA ALA A 187 4.32 26.19 -14.82
C ALA A 187 3.17 25.52 -15.56
N ASN A 188 2.55 26.25 -16.48
CA ASN A 188 1.53 25.73 -17.40
C ASN A 188 0.31 25.11 -16.69
N GLY A 189 -0.05 25.60 -15.49
CA GLY A 189 -1.16 25.08 -14.70
C GLY A 189 -0.89 23.71 -14.08
N ASP A 190 0.37 23.28 -13.97
CA ASP A 190 0.74 21.97 -13.41
C ASP A 190 0.68 21.91 -11.87
N PHE A 191 0.36 23.05 -11.24
CA PHE A 191 0.35 23.23 -9.79
C PHE A 191 1.68 22.80 -9.13
N GLY A 192 2.81 23.01 -9.81
CA GLY A 192 4.16 22.65 -9.36
C GLY A 192 4.44 21.15 -9.35
N GLY A 193 3.58 20.34 -9.96
CA GLY A 193 3.72 18.87 -10.00
C GLY A 193 5.00 18.40 -10.70
N ALA A 194 5.48 19.11 -11.74
CA ALA A 194 6.73 18.78 -12.39
C ALA A 194 7.93 19.02 -11.48
N TRP A 195 7.94 20.13 -10.72
CA TRP A 195 9.03 20.44 -9.80
C TRP A 195 9.06 19.45 -8.61
N LEU A 196 7.90 19.10 -8.06
CA LEU A 196 7.76 18.12 -6.98
C LEU A 196 8.07 16.67 -7.40
N SER A 197 8.29 16.41 -8.70
CA SER A 197 8.73 15.09 -9.15
C SER A 197 10.13 14.71 -8.62
N ALA A 198 10.97 15.71 -8.34
CA ALA A 198 12.34 15.55 -7.87
C ALA A 198 12.71 16.45 -6.67
N ASN A 199 11.76 17.23 -6.15
CA ASN A 199 11.92 18.12 -5.01
C ASN A 199 10.80 17.89 -3.98
N SER A 200 10.92 18.50 -2.81
CA SER A 200 9.88 18.48 -1.78
C SER A 200 9.59 19.88 -1.23
N ALA A 201 8.36 20.08 -0.78
CA ALA A 201 7.90 21.33 -0.16
C ALA A 201 7.07 21.03 1.10
N GLY A 202 7.49 20.05 1.89
CA GLY A 202 6.74 19.61 3.07
C GLY A 202 7.29 20.13 4.39
N SER A 203 6.63 19.75 5.48
CA SER A 203 6.95 20.11 6.86
C SER A 203 7.44 18.92 7.71
N GLY A 204 7.68 17.77 7.06
CA GLY A 204 8.02 16.53 7.73
C GLY A 204 9.39 16.52 8.44
N PRO A 205 9.68 15.44 9.20
CA PRO A 205 10.85 15.31 10.05
C PRO A 205 12.16 15.24 9.28
N PHE A 206 12.11 14.92 7.98
CA PHE A 206 13.28 14.93 7.12
C PHE A 206 13.02 15.78 5.88
N SER A 207 14.07 16.36 5.31
CA SER A 207 14.04 17.04 4.01
C SER A 207 14.74 16.20 2.95
N LEU A 208 14.22 16.25 1.72
CA LEU A 208 14.86 15.58 0.58
C LEU A 208 16.18 16.28 0.25
N ALA A 209 17.29 15.56 0.38
CA ALA A 209 18.62 16.05 0.03
C ALA A 209 19.00 15.67 -1.40
N GLN A 210 18.61 14.46 -1.83
CA GLN A 210 18.88 13.96 -3.17
C GLN A 210 17.87 12.89 -3.57
N TRP A 211 17.44 12.94 -4.84
CA TRP A 211 16.66 11.88 -5.48
C TRP A 211 17.33 11.48 -6.79
N ARG A 212 17.69 10.20 -6.90
CA ARG A 212 18.16 9.56 -8.14
C ARG A 212 17.24 8.38 -8.45
N PRO A 213 16.37 8.48 -9.48
CA PRO A 213 15.44 7.42 -9.83
C PRO A 213 16.14 6.07 -10.03
N ASN A 214 15.53 5.00 -9.51
CA ASN A 214 16.08 3.64 -9.55
C ASN A 214 17.50 3.49 -8.94
N ASP A 215 17.92 4.38 -8.03
CA ASP A 215 19.22 4.29 -7.36
C ASP A 215 19.12 4.65 -5.88
N VAL A 216 18.83 5.91 -5.53
CA VAL A 216 18.81 6.35 -4.13
C VAL A 216 17.90 7.54 -3.85
N ALA A 217 17.31 7.58 -2.66
CA ALA A 217 16.80 8.78 -2.03
C ALA A 217 17.58 9.06 -0.74
N ILE A 218 18.06 10.30 -0.57
CA ILE A 218 18.78 10.74 0.63
C ILE A 218 17.97 11.82 1.31
N PHE A 219 17.78 11.68 2.62
CA PHE A 219 17.02 12.60 3.45
C PHE A 219 17.88 13.09 4.60
N ASN A 220 17.87 14.40 4.88
CA ASN A 220 18.53 14.97 6.05
C ASN A 220 17.49 15.28 7.13
N ALA A 221 17.83 15.09 8.40
CA ALA A 221 16.95 15.48 9.49
C ALA A 221 16.59 16.97 9.44
N GLN A 222 15.35 17.30 9.75
CA GLN A 222 14.87 18.67 9.98
C GLN A 222 15.07 19.00 11.46
N PRO A 223 16.10 19.78 11.85
CA PRO A 223 16.38 20.02 13.27
C PRO A 223 15.30 20.83 13.98
N LYS A 224 14.49 21.57 13.21
CA LYS A 224 13.37 22.39 13.70
C LYS A 224 12.01 21.68 13.58
N TYR A 225 12.00 20.35 13.46
CA TYR A 225 10.75 19.60 13.35
C TYR A 225 9.91 19.79 14.62
N TRP A 226 8.63 20.13 14.45
CA TRP A 226 7.73 20.43 15.57
C TRP A 226 7.53 19.22 16.51
N GLY A 227 7.70 18.00 15.99
CA GLY A 227 7.58 16.76 16.74
C GLY A 227 8.85 16.36 17.50
N GLY A 228 9.88 17.21 17.50
CA GLY A 228 11.19 16.94 18.07
C GLY A 228 12.22 16.56 17.01
N LYS A 229 13.50 16.83 17.30
CA LYS A 229 14.60 16.56 16.37
C LYS A 229 14.73 15.05 16.15
N PRO A 230 14.72 14.55 14.89
CA PRO A 230 14.97 13.14 14.61
C PRO A 230 16.31 12.67 15.16
N ALA A 231 16.36 11.44 15.69
CA ALA A 231 17.58 10.85 16.21
C ALA A 231 18.61 10.56 15.11
N MET A 232 18.14 10.08 13.95
CA MET A 232 18.97 9.90 12.76
C MET A 232 19.25 11.23 12.10
N ALA A 233 20.52 11.55 11.83
CA ALA A 233 20.89 12.75 11.08
C ALA A 233 20.59 12.61 9.58
N ARG A 234 20.58 11.37 9.08
CA ARG A 234 20.33 11.05 7.67
C ARG A 234 19.59 9.73 7.52
N VAL A 235 18.70 9.66 6.53
CA VAL A 235 18.12 8.39 6.06
C VAL A 235 18.48 8.21 4.59
N VAL A 236 18.86 7.00 4.20
CA VAL A 236 19.21 6.62 2.83
C VAL A 236 18.32 5.46 2.41
N ALA A 237 17.39 5.70 1.48
CA ALA A 237 16.65 4.63 0.81
C ALA A 237 17.41 4.24 -0.46
N ARG A 238 17.97 3.03 -0.50
CA ARG A 238 18.78 2.51 -1.60
C ARG A 238 17.98 1.49 -2.43
N HIS A 239 18.12 1.56 -3.74
CA HIS A 239 17.53 0.58 -4.65
C HIS A 239 18.31 -0.75 -4.59
N ILE A 240 17.68 -1.78 -4.03
CA ILE A 240 18.21 -3.15 -3.99
C ILE A 240 17.04 -4.10 -4.29
N PRO A 241 16.65 -4.24 -5.57
CA PRO A 241 15.46 -5.01 -5.93
C PRO A 241 15.66 -6.53 -5.83
N GLU A 242 16.90 -7.03 -5.90
CA GLU A 242 17.20 -8.45 -5.77
C GLU A 242 17.24 -8.86 -4.28
N SER A 243 16.24 -9.63 -3.86
CA SER A 243 16.09 -10.12 -2.47
C SER A 243 17.35 -10.77 -1.90
N GLY A 244 18.02 -11.64 -2.67
CA GLY A 244 19.24 -12.30 -2.22
C GLY A 244 20.40 -11.34 -1.95
N ASN A 245 20.55 -10.29 -2.77
CA ASN A 245 21.57 -9.25 -2.55
C ASN A 245 21.22 -8.39 -1.33
N LEU A 246 19.95 -8.04 -1.17
CA LEU A 246 19.47 -7.30 0.00
C LEU A 246 19.71 -8.09 1.29
N ARG A 247 19.46 -9.41 1.29
CA ARG A 247 19.78 -10.30 2.42
C ARG A 247 21.26 -10.23 2.80
N LEU A 248 22.15 -10.37 1.82
CA LEU A 248 23.60 -10.34 2.06
C LEU A 248 24.06 -8.99 2.63
N GLN A 249 23.51 -7.88 2.14
CA GLN A 249 23.81 -6.54 2.67
C GLN A 249 23.24 -6.30 4.08
N LEU A 250 22.07 -6.86 4.38
CA LEU A 250 21.52 -6.89 5.74
C LEU A 250 22.45 -7.66 6.68
N GLU A 251 22.88 -8.87 6.31
CA GLU A 251 23.81 -9.69 7.10
C GLU A 251 25.15 -8.99 7.32
N ALA A 252 25.68 -8.32 6.29
CA ALA A 252 26.94 -7.57 6.34
C ALA A 252 26.88 -6.28 7.18
N GLY A 253 25.68 -5.72 7.40
CA GLY A 253 25.49 -4.46 8.13
C GLY A 253 25.53 -3.21 7.25
N ASP A 254 25.58 -3.38 5.92
CA ASP A 254 25.53 -2.28 4.95
C ASP A 254 24.12 -1.67 4.84
N VAL A 255 23.10 -2.45 5.21
CA VAL A 255 21.69 -2.08 5.24
C VAL A 255 21.12 -2.38 6.64
N ASP A 256 20.32 -1.45 7.16
CA ASP A 256 19.69 -1.55 8.48
C ASP A 256 18.28 -2.13 8.41
N VAL A 257 17.53 -1.76 7.37
CA VAL A 257 16.16 -2.20 7.14
C VAL A 257 16.00 -2.67 5.71
N GLY A 258 15.44 -3.86 5.51
CA GLY A 258 15.12 -4.41 4.19
C GLY A 258 13.63 -4.52 3.97
N GLN A 259 13.20 -4.11 2.77
CA GLN A 259 11.83 -4.23 2.29
C GLN A 259 11.80 -5.13 1.05
N TYR A 260 10.65 -5.70 0.73
CA TYR A 260 10.47 -6.55 -0.46
C TYR A 260 11.36 -7.81 -0.49
N VAL A 261 11.74 -8.34 0.69
CA VAL A 261 12.52 -9.58 0.82
C VAL A 261 11.61 -10.79 0.57
N ALA A 262 12.07 -11.74 -0.23
CA ALA A 262 11.35 -12.96 -0.55
C ALA A 262 11.30 -13.93 0.64
N SER A 263 10.24 -14.75 0.72
CA SER A 263 10.00 -15.66 1.85
C SER A 263 11.20 -16.57 2.19
N GLY A 264 11.90 -17.11 1.19
CA GLY A 264 13.06 -17.98 1.43
C GLY A 264 14.27 -17.24 2.04
N ASP A 265 14.46 -15.97 1.68
CA ASP A 265 15.51 -15.13 2.28
C ASP A 265 15.10 -14.65 3.68
N LEU A 266 13.82 -14.37 3.90
CA LEU A 266 13.26 -14.11 5.23
C LEU A 266 13.42 -15.31 6.15
N ASP A 267 13.15 -16.53 5.67
CA ASP A 267 13.36 -17.76 6.44
C ASP A 267 14.83 -17.91 6.85
N ALA A 268 15.78 -17.59 5.96
CA ALA A 268 17.20 -17.59 6.29
C ALA A 268 17.55 -16.54 7.36
N LEU A 269 17.03 -15.31 7.23
CA LEU A 269 17.24 -14.21 8.18
C LEU A 269 16.59 -14.48 9.54
N ALA A 270 15.44 -15.15 9.59
CA ALA A 270 14.73 -15.49 10.82
C ALA A 270 15.55 -16.38 11.76
N THR A 271 16.54 -17.10 11.23
CA THR A 271 17.46 -17.92 12.04
C THR A 271 18.58 -17.11 12.71
N LYS A 272 18.72 -15.83 12.36
CA LYS A 272 19.78 -14.95 12.83
C LYS A 272 19.31 -14.15 14.04
N LYS A 273 20.10 -14.14 15.11
CA LYS A 273 19.76 -13.43 16.37
C LYS A 273 19.83 -11.91 16.25
N ASP A 274 20.56 -11.41 15.25
CA ASP A 274 20.73 -9.98 14.99
C ASP A 274 19.74 -9.45 13.95
N MET A 275 18.70 -10.21 13.61
CA MET A 275 17.64 -9.80 12.69
C MET A 275 16.27 -9.91 13.35
N VAL A 276 15.40 -8.95 13.06
CA VAL A 276 14.00 -8.90 13.47
C VAL A 276 13.14 -8.83 12.21
N ILE A 277 12.12 -9.66 12.12
CA ILE A 277 11.16 -9.63 11.01
C ILE A 277 9.82 -9.15 11.56
N GLU A 278 9.36 -8.01 11.07
CA GLU A 278 8.04 -7.46 11.34
C GLU A 278 7.13 -7.70 10.14
N ASN A 279 6.06 -8.45 10.35
CA ASN A 279 5.06 -8.78 9.33
C ASN A 279 3.85 -7.86 9.53
N VAL A 280 3.76 -6.80 8.74
CA VAL A 280 2.68 -5.79 8.87
C VAL A 280 1.48 -6.17 8.01
N PRO A 281 0.29 -6.43 8.60
CA PRO A 281 -0.90 -6.73 7.82
C PRO A 281 -1.28 -5.57 6.91
N GLY A 282 -1.47 -5.83 5.61
CA GLY A 282 -2.00 -4.86 4.67
C GLY A 282 -3.53 -4.93 4.58
N LEU A 283 -4.13 -3.96 3.89
CA LEU A 283 -5.59 -3.90 3.62
C LEU A 283 -5.96 -4.44 2.23
N GLY A 284 -5.10 -5.29 1.68
CA GLY A 284 -5.28 -5.88 0.37
C GLY A 284 -5.26 -7.39 0.44
N PHE A 285 -5.63 -8.00 -0.68
CA PHE A 285 -5.72 -9.44 -0.82
C PHE A 285 -4.92 -9.94 -2.00
N TYR A 286 -4.53 -11.20 -1.94
CA TYR A 286 -4.28 -12.00 -3.13
C TYR A 286 -5.58 -12.67 -3.56
N TYR A 287 -5.86 -12.64 -4.86
CA TYR A 287 -7.12 -13.14 -5.40
C TYR A 287 -6.95 -13.75 -6.79
N ILE A 288 -7.86 -14.67 -7.11
CA ILE A 288 -8.12 -15.15 -8.48
C ILE A 288 -9.38 -14.46 -8.98
N ALA A 289 -9.31 -13.83 -10.14
CA ALA A 289 -10.44 -13.25 -10.82
C ALA A 289 -10.85 -14.14 -12.01
N LEU A 290 -12.14 -14.44 -12.11
CA LEU A 290 -12.76 -15.25 -13.15
C LEU A 290 -13.66 -14.34 -13.99
N ASN A 291 -13.36 -14.18 -15.28
CA ASN A 291 -14.14 -13.29 -16.13
C ASN A 291 -15.46 -13.95 -16.56
N GLN A 292 -16.60 -13.50 -16.08
CA GLN A 292 -17.91 -14.08 -16.45
C GLN A 292 -18.36 -13.75 -17.88
N LYS A 293 -17.59 -12.97 -18.65
CA LYS A 293 -17.79 -12.89 -20.10
C LYS A 293 -17.40 -14.19 -20.81
N ASP A 294 -16.56 -15.00 -20.17
CA ASP A 294 -16.31 -16.37 -20.59
C ASP A 294 -17.52 -17.24 -20.22
N PRO A 295 -18.19 -17.90 -21.18
CA PRO A 295 -19.37 -18.72 -20.92
C PRO A 295 -19.15 -19.86 -19.92
N ASP A 296 -17.92 -20.37 -19.81
CA ASP A 296 -17.59 -21.42 -18.86
C ASP A 296 -17.53 -20.85 -17.43
N LEU A 297 -16.91 -19.68 -17.26
CA LEU A 297 -16.75 -19.01 -15.96
C LEU A 297 -18.03 -18.30 -15.50
N GLN A 298 -19.00 -18.10 -16.39
CA GLN A 298 -20.34 -17.61 -16.05
C GLN A 298 -21.14 -18.64 -15.22
N LYS A 299 -20.80 -19.94 -15.29
CA LYS A 299 -21.50 -21.00 -14.57
C LYS A 299 -21.11 -21.02 -13.08
N PRO A 300 -22.07 -20.88 -12.12
CA PRO A 300 -21.76 -20.90 -10.69
C PRO A 300 -20.97 -22.13 -10.24
N LYS A 301 -21.36 -23.32 -10.69
CA LYS A 301 -20.67 -24.58 -10.36
C LYS A 301 -19.21 -24.62 -10.83
N VAL A 302 -18.87 -23.98 -11.95
CA VAL A 302 -17.47 -23.85 -12.38
C VAL A 302 -16.72 -22.97 -11.39
N ARG A 303 -17.27 -21.83 -10.97
CA ARG A 303 -16.64 -20.95 -9.98
C ARG A 303 -16.49 -21.60 -8.60
N GLU A 304 -17.47 -22.38 -8.16
CA GLU A 304 -17.37 -23.21 -6.94
C GLU A 304 -16.27 -24.26 -7.08
N ALA A 305 -16.10 -24.87 -8.26
CA ALA A 305 -15.00 -25.80 -8.49
C ALA A 305 -13.64 -25.11 -8.33
N PHE A 306 -13.47 -23.87 -8.84
CA PHE A 306 -12.26 -23.08 -8.61
C PHE A 306 -12.00 -22.83 -7.12
N GLN A 307 -13.03 -22.59 -6.30
CA GLN A 307 -12.84 -22.37 -4.85
C GLN A 307 -12.22 -23.61 -4.15
N HIS A 308 -12.56 -24.82 -4.60
CA HIS A 308 -12.06 -26.09 -4.07
C HIS A 308 -10.83 -26.67 -4.80
N ALA A 309 -10.38 -26.03 -5.88
CA ALA A 309 -9.33 -26.56 -6.76
C ALA A 309 -7.89 -26.29 -6.26
N PHE A 310 -7.72 -25.48 -5.23
CA PHE A 310 -6.40 -24.97 -4.83
C PHE A 310 -6.01 -25.37 -3.42
N ASP A 311 -4.76 -25.82 -3.23
CA ASP A 311 -4.22 -26.18 -1.93
C ASP A 311 -3.71 -24.92 -1.19
N TRP A 312 -4.65 -24.11 -0.70
CA TRP A 312 -4.35 -22.86 0.00
C TRP A 312 -3.43 -23.08 1.21
N LYS A 313 -3.54 -24.22 1.88
CA LYS A 313 -2.73 -24.53 3.06
C LYS A 313 -1.28 -24.77 2.68
N ALA A 314 -1.02 -25.60 1.67
CA ALA A 314 0.33 -25.84 1.17
C ALA A 314 0.96 -24.56 0.62
N ILE A 315 0.18 -23.75 -0.09
CA ILE A 315 0.70 -22.50 -0.66
C ILE A 315 1.03 -21.47 0.44
N SER A 316 0.14 -21.29 1.42
CA SER A 316 0.41 -20.43 2.58
C SER A 316 1.67 -20.87 3.32
N GLY A 317 1.76 -22.17 3.61
CA GLY A 317 2.84 -22.75 4.42
C GLY A 317 4.18 -22.87 3.71
N ASN A 318 4.29 -22.71 2.40
CA ASN A 318 5.56 -22.89 1.67
C ASN A 318 5.99 -21.67 0.85
N ILE A 319 5.03 -20.89 0.34
CA ILE A 319 5.31 -19.77 -0.57
C ILE A 319 5.07 -18.43 0.12
N MET A 320 4.01 -18.34 0.95
CA MET A 320 3.50 -17.06 1.45
C MET A 320 3.70 -16.79 2.94
N ARG A 321 4.53 -17.58 3.63
CA ARG A 321 4.77 -17.52 5.08
C ARG A 321 4.85 -16.11 5.68
N HIS A 322 5.49 -15.18 4.96
CA HIS A 322 5.71 -13.80 5.40
C HIS A 322 4.92 -12.75 4.60
N THR A 323 4.34 -13.13 3.47
CA THR A 323 3.74 -12.19 2.52
C THR A 323 2.21 -12.24 2.49
N GLY A 324 1.61 -13.22 3.16
CA GLY A 324 0.18 -13.24 3.42
C GLY A 324 -0.26 -14.38 4.31
N PHE A 325 -1.45 -14.27 4.86
CA PHE A 325 -2.05 -15.29 5.72
C PHE A 325 -3.43 -15.71 5.20
N PRO A 326 -3.88 -16.96 5.46
CA PRO A 326 -5.18 -17.47 5.05
C PRO A 326 -6.31 -16.52 5.41
N TRP A 327 -7.01 -16.02 4.40
CA TRP A 327 -8.14 -15.11 4.56
C TRP A 327 -9.00 -15.13 3.31
N GLN A 328 -10.25 -15.58 3.42
CA GLN A 328 -11.19 -15.72 2.31
C GLN A 328 -12.46 -14.88 2.55
N SER A 329 -12.30 -13.73 3.24
CA SER A 329 -13.30 -12.68 3.40
C SER A 329 -12.86 -11.41 2.65
N MET A 330 -13.82 -10.65 2.15
CA MET A 330 -13.55 -9.34 1.54
C MET A 330 -13.39 -8.21 2.56
N ILE A 331 -13.69 -8.47 3.84
CA ILE A 331 -13.48 -7.54 4.93
C ILE A 331 -12.11 -7.86 5.54
N PRO A 332 -11.13 -6.94 5.56
CA PRO A 332 -9.82 -7.23 6.11
C PRO A 332 -9.86 -7.60 7.59
N ARG A 333 -8.99 -8.52 8.00
CA ARG A 333 -8.77 -8.88 9.41
C ARG A 333 -8.44 -7.63 10.23
N GLY A 334 -9.02 -7.55 11.43
CA GLY A 334 -8.83 -6.43 12.36
C GLY A 334 -9.79 -5.25 12.14
N MET A 335 -10.53 -5.24 11.03
CA MET A 335 -11.54 -4.23 10.74
C MET A 335 -12.92 -4.58 11.30
N ILE A 336 -13.79 -3.58 11.41
CA ILE A 336 -15.18 -3.78 11.83
C ILE A 336 -15.90 -4.71 10.86
N GLY A 337 -16.69 -5.64 11.39
CA GLY A 337 -17.44 -6.63 10.61
C GLY A 337 -16.62 -7.80 10.07
N ALA A 338 -15.31 -7.87 10.34
CA ALA A 338 -14.49 -9.03 9.93
C ALA A 338 -14.95 -10.32 10.65
N PRO A 339 -15.00 -11.47 9.95
CA PRO A 339 -15.59 -12.71 10.48
C PRO A 339 -14.68 -13.50 11.44
N GLY A 340 -13.50 -12.98 11.82
CA GLY A 340 -12.54 -13.70 12.65
C GLY A 340 -12.04 -14.98 11.98
N GLU A 341 -12.07 -16.11 12.69
CA GLU A 341 -11.62 -17.42 12.16
C GLU A 341 -12.53 -17.97 11.04
N ALA A 342 -13.80 -17.54 10.98
CA ALA A 342 -14.74 -17.94 9.92
C ALA A 342 -14.40 -17.35 8.53
N ALA A 343 -13.27 -16.62 8.44
CA ALA A 343 -12.72 -16.14 7.18
C ALA A 343 -12.15 -17.26 6.30
N VAL A 344 -11.81 -18.44 6.82
CA VAL A 344 -11.32 -19.58 6.02
C VAL A 344 -12.51 -20.49 5.69
N ARG A 345 -12.90 -20.53 4.42
CA ARG A 345 -14.16 -21.07 3.88
C ARG A 345 -13.99 -22.22 2.89
N TYR A 346 -12.89 -22.26 2.16
CA TYR A 346 -12.67 -23.19 1.07
C TYR A 346 -11.61 -24.23 1.46
N ASP A 347 -12.04 -25.48 1.57
CA ASP A 347 -11.14 -26.61 1.66
C ASP A 347 -10.64 -27.03 0.28
N TYR A 348 -9.40 -27.52 0.23
CA TYR A 348 -8.87 -28.17 -0.95
C TYR A 348 -9.52 -29.54 -1.14
N ASP A 349 -10.44 -29.64 -2.09
CA ASP A 349 -11.17 -30.88 -2.41
C ASP A 349 -11.25 -31.08 -3.93
N PRO A 350 -10.20 -31.70 -4.53
CA PRO A 350 -10.17 -32.00 -5.96
C PRO A 350 -11.31 -32.90 -6.43
N ALA A 351 -11.84 -33.77 -5.56
CA ALA A 351 -12.91 -34.68 -5.93
C ALA A 351 -14.23 -33.91 -6.07
N LYS A 352 -14.54 -33.04 -5.10
CA LYS A 352 -15.69 -32.13 -5.17
C LYS A 352 -15.58 -31.16 -6.35
N ALA A 353 -14.39 -30.60 -6.61
CA ALA A 353 -14.19 -29.74 -7.77
C ALA A 353 -14.50 -30.48 -9.10
N LYS A 354 -14.02 -31.72 -9.28
CA LYS A 354 -14.36 -32.55 -10.44
C LYS A 354 -15.85 -32.85 -10.56
N GLN A 355 -16.52 -33.14 -9.43
CA GLN A 355 -17.96 -33.35 -9.41
C GLN A 355 -18.70 -32.09 -9.88
N LEU A 356 -18.36 -30.92 -9.35
CA LEU A 356 -18.95 -29.64 -9.74
C LEU A 356 -18.71 -29.32 -11.23
N LEU A 357 -17.51 -29.61 -11.76
CA LEU A 357 -17.21 -29.47 -13.18
C LEU A 357 -18.06 -30.40 -14.04
N ALA A 358 -18.22 -31.67 -13.67
CA ALA A 358 -19.05 -32.63 -14.38
C ALA A 358 -20.53 -32.18 -14.41
N GLU A 359 -21.06 -31.75 -13.27
CA GLU A 359 -22.41 -31.19 -13.16
C GLU A 359 -22.60 -29.89 -13.97
N ALA A 360 -21.52 -29.16 -14.25
CA ALA A 360 -21.52 -27.97 -15.10
C ALA A 360 -21.33 -28.27 -16.61
N GLY A 361 -21.17 -29.55 -16.98
CA GLY A 361 -21.00 -30.02 -18.35
C GLY A 361 -19.54 -30.27 -18.78
N TYR A 362 -18.60 -30.35 -17.84
CA TYR A 362 -17.16 -30.58 -18.10
C TYR A 362 -16.65 -31.87 -17.42
N PRO A 363 -17.19 -33.06 -17.76
CA PRO A 363 -16.78 -34.32 -17.12
C PRO A 363 -15.31 -34.68 -17.39
N ASN A 364 -14.71 -34.13 -18.44
CA ASN A 364 -13.31 -34.33 -18.82
C ASN A 364 -12.40 -33.18 -18.38
N GLY A 365 -12.89 -32.29 -17.51
CA GLY A 365 -12.16 -31.12 -17.04
C GLY A 365 -12.32 -29.87 -17.91
N LEU A 366 -11.67 -28.80 -17.48
CA LEU A 366 -11.75 -27.46 -18.07
C LEU A 366 -10.33 -26.93 -18.32
N LYS A 367 -10.10 -26.30 -19.47
CA LYS A 367 -8.84 -25.60 -19.76
C LYS A 367 -9.07 -24.08 -19.77
N LYS A 368 -8.17 -23.33 -19.12
CA LYS A 368 -8.19 -21.86 -19.10
C LYS A 368 -6.79 -21.26 -19.12
N VAL A 369 -6.67 -20.04 -19.61
CA VAL A 369 -5.46 -19.22 -19.47
C VAL A 369 -5.48 -18.51 -18.13
N LEU A 370 -4.41 -18.71 -17.34
CA LEU A 370 -4.15 -17.95 -16.12
C LEU A 370 -3.10 -16.88 -16.40
N ASN A 371 -3.47 -15.63 -16.17
CA ASN A 371 -2.59 -14.48 -16.25
C ASN A 371 -2.11 -14.07 -14.85
N PRO A 372 -0.93 -14.53 -14.37
CA PRO A 372 -0.31 -13.98 -13.19
C PRO A 372 0.20 -12.56 -13.48
N SER A 373 -0.44 -11.58 -12.85
CA SER A 373 -0.20 -10.16 -13.06
C SER A 373 0.64 -9.57 -11.93
N GLY A 374 1.78 -8.98 -12.29
CA GLY A 374 2.70 -8.32 -11.36
C GLY A 374 3.61 -9.29 -10.58
N ALA A 375 4.72 -8.79 -10.05
CA ALA A 375 5.65 -9.60 -9.26
C ALA A 375 5.34 -9.49 -7.75
N PRO A 376 5.55 -10.56 -6.95
CA PRO A 376 6.01 -11.90 -7.32
C PRO A 376 4.85 -12.93 -7.42
N THR A 377 4.01 -12.87 -8.45
CA THR A 377 2.87 -13.81 -8.58
C THR A 377 3.19 -15.13 -9.29
N LEU A 378 4.32 -15.24 -10.01
CA LEU A 378 4.62 -16.45 -10.81
C LEU A 378 4.82 -17.73 -9.99
N PRO A 379 5.64 -17.78 -8.91
CA PRO A 379 5.77 -18.99 -8.09
C PRO A 379 4.42 -19.42 -7.49
N PHE A 380 3.56 -18.44 -7.20
CA PHE A 380 2.22 -18.68 -6.71
C PHE A 380 1.32 -19.28 -7.82
N ALA A 381 1.42 -18.78 -9.05
CA ALA A 381 0.70 -19.30 -10.22
C ALA A 381 1.08 -20.76 -10.55
N GLU A 382 2.36 -21.12 -10.44
CA GLU A 382 2.84 -22.49 -10.64
C GLU A 382 2.25 -23.46 -9.61
N ALA A 383 2.19 -23.04 -8.35
CA ALA A 383 1.56 -23.83 -7.29
C ALA A 383 0.04 -24.00 -7.52
N LEU A 384 -0.64 -22.93 -7.95
CA LEU A 384 -2.06 -23.01 -8.33
C LEU A 384 -2.28 -23.96 -9.51
N GLN A 385 -1.44 -23.88 -10.56
CA GLN A 385 -1.51 -24.78 -11.71
C GLN A 385 -1.38 -26.25 -11.25
N ALA A 386 -0.41 -26.54 -10.38
CA ALA A 386 -0.18 -27.89 -9.88
C ALA A 386 -1.40 -28.45 -9.11
N SER A 387 -1.97 -27.68 -8.18
CA SER A 387 -3.15 -28.14 -7.41
C SER A 387 -4.42 -28.24 -8.27
N ALA A 388 -4.60 -27.30 -9.22
CA ALA A 388 -5.77 -27.23 -10.09
C ALA A 388 -5.86 -28.43 -11.06
N ARG A 389 -4.72 -28.94 -11.53
CA ARG A 389 -4.67 -30.14 -12.38
C ARG A 389 -5.30 -31.36 -11.69
N ALA A 390 -5.07 -31.54 -10.39
CA ALA A 390 -5.70 -32.62 -9.62
C ALA A 390 -7.22 -32.48 -9.54
N ALA A 391 -7.74 -31.25 -9.62
CA ALA A 391 -9.15 -30.89 -9.63
C ALA A 391 -9.80 -30.90 -11.03
N GLY A 392 -9.06 -31.29 -12.07
CA GLY A 392 -9.57 -31.32 -13.45
C GLY A 392 -9.58 -29.96 -14.14
N ILE A 393 -8.81 -28.99 -13.64
CA ILE A 393 -8.65 -27.67 -14.26
C ILE A 393 -7.21 -27.56 -14.77
N ASP A 394 -7.04 -27.44 -16.08
CA ASP A 394 -5.75 -27.20 -16.72
C ASP A 394 -5.55 -25.69 -16.95
N LEU A 395 -4.61 -25.10 -16.22
CA LEU A 395 -4.30 -23.67 -16.28
C LEU A 395 -3.04 -23.44 -17.12
N ASP A 396 -3.16 -22.77 -18.26
CA ASP A 396 -2.03 -22.34 -19.08
C ASP A 396 -1.49 -21.00 -18.56
N LEU A 397 -0.24 -20.97 -18.09
CA LEU A 397 0.33 -19.79 -17.44
C LEU A 397 0.91 -18.82 -18.46
N VAL A 398 0.38 -17.60 -18.51
CA VAL A 398 0.92 -16.52 -19.34
C VAL A 398 1.27 -15.34 -18.43
N PRO A 399 2.52 -15.26 -17.90
CA PRO A 399 2.95 -14.19 -17.02
C PRO A 399 3.17 -12.87 -17.76
N GLY A 400 2.94 -11.76 -17.07
CA GLY A 400 3.14 -10.43 -17.64
C GLY A 400 2.55 -9.30 -16.80
N GLU A 401 2.47 -8.12 -17.39
CA GLU A 401 1.69 -7.00 -16.85
C GLU A 401 0.29 -7.05 -17.48
N PHE A 402 -0.71 -7.41 -16.68
CA PHE A 402 -2.10 -7.57 -17.12
C PHE A 402 -3.06 -6.58 -16.43
N THR A 403 -2.56 -5.56 -15.73
CA THR A 403 -3.44 -4.59 -15.03
C THR A 403 -4.34 -3.83 -16.01
N PRO A 404 -3.87 -3.31 -17.15
CA PRO A 404 -4.73 -2.71 -18.17
C PRO A 404 -5.77 -3.70 -18.71
N ALA A 405 -5.35 -4.92 -19.05
CA ALA A 405 -6.25 -5.95 -19.56
C ALA A 405 -7.34 -6.32 -18.54
N PHE A 406 -6.99 -6.38 -17.24
CA PHE A 406 -7.95 -6.57 -16.15
C PHE A 406 -8.97 -5.44 -16.07
N ARG A 407 -8.53 -4.19 -16.17
CA ARG A 407 -9.41 -3.00 -16.18
C ARG A 407 -10.33 -2.96 -17.39
N GLU A 408 -9.92 -3.55 -18.51
CA GLU A 408 -10.69 -3.66 -19.75
C GLU A 408 -11.53 -4.94 -19.86
N ARG A 409 -11.51 -5.81 -18.83
CA ARG A 409 -12.19 -7.12 -18.83
C ARG A 409 -11.70 -8.08 -19.92
N LYS A 410 -10.42 -7.99 -20.31
CA LYS A 410 -9.76 -8.81 -21.33
C LYS A 410 -8.86 -9.87 -20.71
N PHE A 411 -9.45 -10.84 -20.04
CA PHE A 411 -8.77 -11.98 -19.40
C PHE A 411 -9.75 -13.16 -19.27
N GLU A 412 -9.24 -14.38 -19.09
CA GLU A 412 -10.06 -15.53 -18.68
C GLU A 412 -9.98 -15.68 -17.16
N VAL A 413 -8.80 -16.05 -16.67
CA VAL A 413 -8.46 -16.14 -15.26
C VAL A 413 -7.28 -15.23 -14.99
N LEU A 414 -7.38 -14.37 -13.98
CA LEU A 414 -6.28 -13.51 -13.55
C LEU A 414 -5.91 -13.80 -12.11
N LEU A 415 -4.61 -13.92 -11.86
CA LEU A 415 -4.05 -13.92 -10.53
C LEU A 415 -3.49 -12.53 -10.26
N GLY A 416 -4.04 -11.85 -9.25
CA GLY A 416 -3.63 -10.52 -8.87
C GLY A 416 -3.45 -10.35 -7.36
N ASN A 417 -2.98 -9.17 -7.00
CA ASN A 417 -2.99 -8.69 -5.64
C ASN A 417 -3.51 -7.24 -5.59
N SER A 418 -4.01 -6.83 -4.45
CA SER A 418 -4.54 -5.48 -4.21
C SER A 418 -3.91 -4.83 -2.99
N GLY A 419 -4.30 -3.59 -2.72
CA GLY A 419 -3.97 -2.87 -1.50
C GLY A 419 -4.94 -1.71 -1.35
N ALA A 420 -5.21 -1.31 -0.11
CA ALA A 420 -5.96 -0.11 0.20
C ALA A 420 -5.16 0.75 1.17
N ARG A 421 -5.24 2.07 0.98
CA ARG A 421 -4.59 3.07 1.84
C ARG A 421 -5.54 3.66 2.86
N LEU A 422 -6.84 3.71 2.55
CA LEU A 422 -7.88 4.08 3.49
C LEU A 422 -8.10 2.91 4.48
N PRO A 423 -7.86 3.10 5.80
CA PRO A 423 -7.99 2.09 6.82
C PRO A 423 -9.43 1.87 7.29
N ASP A 424 -10.33 1.70 6.34
CA ASP A 424 -11.73 1.40 6.59
C ASP A 424 -12.23 0.29 5.63
N PRO A 425 -13.02 -0.67 6.12
CA PRO A 425 -13.55 -1.74 5.27
C PRO A 425 -14.40 -1.22 4.09
N PHE A 426 -14.95 -0.01 4.14
CA PHE A 426 -15.63 0.63 3.01
C PHE A 426 -14.76 0.67 1.74
N ALA A 427 -13.50 1.08 1.84
CA ALA A 427 -12.64 1.23 0.65
C ALA A 427 -12.38 -0.11 -0.03
N VAL A 428 -12.13 -1.14 0.77
CA VAL A 428 -11.90 -2.49 0.28
C VAL A 428 -13.19 -3.08 -0.28
N ALA A 429 -14.29 -2.99 0.46
CA ALA A 429 -15.57 -3.51 0.03
C ALA A 429 -16.06 -2.82 -1.26
N THR A 430 -15.81 -1.52 -1.43
CA THR A 430 -16.11 -0.81 -2.70
C THR A 430 -15.37 -1.42 -3.89
N GLN A 431 -14.11 -1.83 -3.73
CA GLN A 431 -13.38 -2.51 -4.81
C GLN A 431 -13.95 -3.91 -5.10
N TYR A 432 -14.26 -4.68 -4.06
CA TYR A 432 -14.58 -6.12 -4.18
C TYR A 432 -16.07 -6.44 -4.34
N ALA A 433 -16.96 -5.50 -4.03
CA ALA A 433 -18.40 -5.73 -3.99
C ALA A 433 -19.24 -4.70 -4.75
N PHE A 434 -18.66 -3.59 -5.24
CA PHE A 434 -19.39 -2.56 -5.99
C PHE A 434 -19.41 -2.84 -7.50
N ASN A 435 -20.60 -2.81 -8.08
CA ASN A 435 -20.83 -2.78 -9.52
C ASN A 435 -22.24 -2.19 -9.80
N PRO A 436 -22.38 -0.86 -9.89
CA PRO A 436 -23.68 -0.22 -10.08
C PRO A 436 -24.22 -0.34 -11.51
N ASP A 437 -23.33 -0.48 -12.51
CA ASP A 437 -23.68 -0.71 -13.92
C ASP A 437 -22.68 -1.69 -14.55
N ASN A 438 -23.18 -2.86 -14.94
CA ASN A 438 -22.35 -3.93 -15.49
C ASN A 438 -22.04 -3.78 -16.99
N SER A 439 -22.56 -2.74 -17.65
CA SER A 439 -22.27 -2.45 -19.05
C SER A 439 -20.79 -2.17 -19.28
N ASP A 440 -20.31 -2.40 -20.50
CA ASP A 440 -18.92 -2.05 -20.87
C ASP A 440 -18.74 -0.54 -21.03
N GLU A 441 -19.82 0.12 -21.42
CA GLU A 441 -19.95 1.57 -21.60
C GLU A 441 -19.73 2.33 -20.29
N ALA A 442 -20.10 1.74 -19.15
CA ALA A 442 -19.88 2.31 -17.83
C ALA A 442 -18.40 2.50 -17.47
N ARG A 443 -17.49 1.72 -18.09
CA ARG A 443 -16.03 1.81 -17.93
C ARG A 443 -15.57 1.90 -16.46
N LEU A 444 -16.20 1.12 -15.58
CA LEU A 444 -15.92 1.15 -14.14
C LEU A 444 -14.69 0.32 -13.77
N GLY A 445 -13.60 0.55 -14.51
CA GLY A 445 -12.35 -0.18 -14.41
C GLY A 445 -11.66 -0.06 -13.05
N SER A 446 -12.16 0.71 -12.09
CA SER A 446 -11.65 0.75 -10.71
C SER A 446 -12.26 -0.32 -9.80
N TYR A 447 -13.47 -0.83 -10.11
CA TYR A 447 -14.17 -1.82 -9.28
C TYR A 447 -13.91 -3.24 -9.78
N TYR A 448 -13.41 -4.11 -8.91
CA TYR A 448 -12.92 -5.42 -9.30
C TYR A 448 -14.08 -6.36 -9.58
N LEU A 449 -15.19 -6.22 -8.85
CA LEU A 449 -16.40 -7.00 -9.12
C LEU A 449 -16.92 -6.69 -10.52
N TRP A 450 -16.93 -5.40 -10.92
CA TRP A 450 -17.20 -5.00 -12.30
C TRP A 450 -16.22 -5.64 -13.28
N ARG A 451 -14.91 -5.68 -13.00
CA ARG A 451 -13.93 -6.32 -13.90
C ARG A 451 -14.21 -7.81 -14.17
N THR A 452 -14.90 -8.49 -13.26
CA THR A 452 -15.32 -9.91 -13.44
C THR A 452 -16.70 -10.08 -14.09
N GLY A 453 -17.42 -8.99 -14.37
CA GLY A 453 -18.77 -9.02 -14.93
C GLY A 453 -19.88 -9.41 -13.94
N MET A 454 -19.61 -9.39 -12.62
CA MET A 454 -20.63 -9.68 -11.59
C MET A 454 -21.30 -8.42 -11.08
N LYS A 455 -22.62 -8.43 -10.96
CA LYS A 455 -23.41 -7.39 -10.30
C LYS A 455 -24.31 -8.00 -9.23
N VAL A 456 -24.32 -7.39 -8.05
CA VAL A 456 -25.20 -7.75 -6.93
C VAL A 456 -25.79 -6.47 -6.34
N ASP A 457 -27.06 -6.20 -6.61
CA ASP A 457 -27.70 -4.92 -6.26
C ASP A 457 -27.75 -4.66 -4.75
N GLU A 458 -27.90 -5.72 -3.95
CA GLU A 458 -27.86 -5.62 -2.50
C GLU A 458 -26.48 -5.18 -1.97
N LEU A 459 -25.38 -5.65 -2.59
CA LEU A 459 -24.04 -5.21 -2.22
C LEU A 459 -23.83 -3.72 -2.55
N ASN A 460 -24.32 -3.25 -3.71
CA ASN A 460 -24.28 -1.82 -4.05
C ASN A 460 -25.00 -0.98 -2.99
N THR A 461 -26.19 -1.40 -2.59
CA THR A 461 -27.00 -0.71 -1.58
C THR A 461 -26.28 -0.66 -0.22
N LEU A 462 -25.69 -1.78 0.21
CA LEU A 462 -24.97 -1.87 1.48
C LEU A 462 -23.70 -1.02 1.49
N ILE A 463 -22.98 -0.93 0.36
CA ILE A 463 -21.82 -0.04 0.20
C ILE A 463 -22.24 1.42 0.40
N ASP A 464 -23.28 1.86 -0.30
CA ASP A 464 -23.79 3.24 -0.18
C ASP A 464 -24.28 3.56 1.24
N GLN A 465 -24.91 2.60 1.92
CA GLN A 465 -25.32 2.73 3.32
C GLN A 465 -24.11 2.83 4.25
N SER A 466 -23.10 1.97 4.08
CA SER A 466 -21.89 1.94 4.91
C SER A 466 -21.07 3.23 4.81
N MET A 467 -21.13 3.94 3.67
CA MET A 467 -20.49 5.23 3.46
C MET A 467 -21.11 6.34 4.31
N LYS A 468 -22.43 6.26 4.55
CA LYS A 468 -23.23 7.33 5.19
C LYS A 468 -23.47 7.08 6.68
N GLU A 469 -23.53 5.81 7.09
CA GLU A 469 -23.80 5.43 8.47
C GLU A 469 -22.66 5.89 9.39
N ARG A 470 -23.02 6.54 10.50
CA ARG A 470 -22.08 7.11 11.48
C ARG A 470 -21.97 6.23 12.73
N ASP A 471 -22.99 5.43 13.00
CA ASP A 471 -22.99 4.49 14.11
C ASP A 471 -22.11 3.28 13.80
N THR A 472 -21.09 3.04 14.65
CA THR A 472 -20.10 1.99 14.41
C THR A 472 -20.69 0.58 14.52
N GLU A 473 -21.68 0.36 15.37
CA GLU A 473 -22.33 -0.95 15.50
C GLU A 473 -23.18 -1.26 14.26
N LYS A 474 -23.98 -0.29 13.80
CA LYS A 474 -24.75 -0.45 12.56
C LYS A 474 -23.86 -0.65 11.34
N ARG A 475 -22.75 0.08 11.22
CA ARG A 475 -21.75 -0.17 10.14
C ARG A 475 -21.17 -1.57 10.24
N THR A 476 -20.85 -2.03 11.45
CA THR A 476 -20.35 -3.39 11.68
C THR A 476 -21.32 -4.43 11.15
N ASP A 477 -22.61 -4.27 11.40
CA ASP A 477 -23.64 -5.20 10.92
C ASP A 477 -23.83 -5.15 9.39
N ILE A 478 -23.71 -3.95 8.79
CA ILE A 478 -23.68 -3.81 7.33
C ILE A 478 -22.52 -4.64 6.74
N PHE A 479 -21.30 -4.49 7.27
CA PHE A 479 -20.14 -5.22 6.74
C PHE A 479 -20.23 -6.74 6.96
N LYS A 480 -20.77 -7.20 8.11
CA LYS A 480 -21.06 -8.64 8.32
C LYS A 480 -22.05 -9.17 7.28
N LYS A 481 -23.11 -8.41 7.00
CA LYS A 481 -24.11 -8.79 5.99
C LYS A 481 -23.50 -8.87 4.60
N MET A 482 -22.70 -7.88 4.23
CA MET A 482 -21.97 -7.89 2.96
C MET A 482 -21.06 -9.11 2.84
N ASP A 483 -20.28 -9.39 3.89
CA ASP A 483 -19.38 -10.55 3.93
C ASP A 483 -20.13 -11.88 3.81
N GLY A 484 -21.31 -12.00 4.44
CA GLY A 484 -22.19 -13.16 4.29
C GLY A 484 -22.72 -13.36 2.87
N ILE A 485 -23.13 -12.28 2.20
CA ILE A 485 -23.53 -12.32 0.77
C ILE A 485 -22.34 -12.76 -0.09
N TYR A 486 -21.16 -12.19 0.15
CA TYR A 486 -19.94 -12.54 -0.57
C TYR A 486 -19.54 -14.01 -0.37
N ALA A 487 -19.68 -14.52 0.86
CA ALA A 487 -19.41 -15.91 1.20
C ALA A 487 -20.37 -16.89 0.52
N GLY A 488 -21.65 -16.51 0.46
CA GLY A 488 -22.71 -17.33 -0.12
C GLY A 488 -22.77 -17.30 -1.64
N MET A 489 -22.18 -16.28 -2.28
CA MET A 489 -22.06 -16.26 -3.73
C MET A 489 -20.84 -17.07 -4.16
N ALA A 490 -21.00 -17.90 -5.19
CA ALA A 490 -19.89 -18.44 -5.96
C ALA A 490 -19.15 -17.27 -6.63
N SER A 491 -18.36 -16.53 -5.87
CA SER A 491 -17.75 -15.26 -6.28
C SER A 491 -16.73 -15.51 -7.40
N PRO A 492 -16.77 -14.75 -8.49
CA PRO A 492 -15.71 -14.77 -9.50
C PRO A 492 -14.43 -14.09 -9.02
N LEU A 493 -14.46 -13.38 -7.90
CA LEU A 493 -13.28 -12.94 -7.18
C LEU A 493 -13.07 -13.92 -6.02
N VAL A 494 -12.13 -14.85 -6.15
CA VAL A 494 -11.77 -15.78 -5.10
C VAL A 494 -10.62 -15.16 -4.31
N ILE A 495 -10.95 -14.57 -3.15
CA ILE A 495 -9.97 -14.08 -2.18
C ILE A 495 -9.44 -15.27 -1.38
N PHE A 496 -8.12 -15.36 -1.19
CA PHE A 496 -7.51 -16.50 -0.49
C PHE A 496 -6.44 -16.15 0.55
N PHE A 497 -5.73 -15.03 0.39
CA PHE A 497 -4.86 -14.49 1.43
C PHE A 497 -5.06 -13.00 1.59
N GLN A 498 -5.01 -12.54 2.84
CA GLN A 498 -4.76 -11.13 3.11
C GLN A 498 -3.26 -10.89 3.09
N ARG A 499 -2.88 -9.81 2.43
CA ARG A 499 -1.48 -9.43 2.26
C ARG A 499 -0.86 -9.07 3.59
N THR A 500 0.42 -9.39 3.69
CA THR A 500 1.31 -8.89 4.72
C THR A 500 2.54 -8.33 4.03
N ASP A 501 3.02 -7.19 4.52
CA ASP A 501 4.21 -6.53 4.05
C ASP A 501 5.34 -6.80 5.07
N PRO A 502 6.31 -7.66 4.73
CA PRO A 502 7.43 -7.94 5.62
C PRO A 502 8.45 -6.78 5.60
N TYR A 503 8.94 -6.44 6.78
CA TYR A 503 10.07 -5.58 7.03
C TYR A 503 11.11 -6.38 7.82
N VAL A 504 12.35 -6.40 7.36
CA VAL A 504 13.47 -6.95 8.14
C VAL A 504 14.27 -5.80 8.70
N MET A 505 14.55 -5.80 9.99
CA MET A 505 15.45 -4.85 10.62
C MET A 505 16.61 -5.58 11.26
N ARG A 506 17.80 -4.97 11.24
CA ARG A 506 18.87 -5.37 12.16
C ARG A 506 18.40 -5.11 13.60
N ALA A 507 18.74 -6.01 14.53
CA ALA A 507 18.25 -5.99 15.91
C ALA A 507 18.66 -4.74 16.71
N ASN A 508 19.71 -4.04 16.29
CA ASN A 508 20.14 -2.77 16.86
C ASN A 508 19.27 -1.58 16.44
N VAL A 509 18.44 -1.72 15.39
CA VAL A 509 17.48 -0.68 14.98
C VAL A 509 16.27 -0.73 15.91
N LYS A 510 15.94 0.38 16.57
CA LYS A 510 14.75 0.53 17.42
C LYS A 510 13.81 1.57 16.86
N GLY A 511 12.51 1.46 17.17
CA GLY A 511 11.49 2.45 16.79
C GLY A 511 11.08 2.45 15.32
N TYR A 512 11.62 1.53 14.50
CA TYR A 512 11.13 1.33 13.14
C TYR A 512 9.95 0.35 13.17
N HIS A 513 8.76 0.86 12.84
CA HIS A 513 7.52 0.08 12.78
C HIS A 513 6.83 0.34 11.45
N GLY A 514 6.67 -0.72 10.65
CA GLY A 514 5.94 -0.59 9.40
C GLY A 514 4.47 -0.21 9.64
N HIS A 515 3.88 0.58 8.75
CA HIS A 515 2.51 1.04 8.87
C HIS A 515 1.59 0.37 7.85
N THR A 516 0.40 -0.06 8.28
CA THR A 516 -0.61 -0.75 7.44
C THR A 516 -1.00 0.06 6.19
N THR A 517 -1.02 1.38 6.29
CA THR A 517 -1.33 2.31 5.18
C THR A 517 -0.08 2.83 4.44
N TRP A 518 1.09 2.23 4.71
CA TRP A 518 2.40 2.60 4.16
C TRP A 518 2.91 3.99 4.56
N SER A 519 2.45 4.51 5.69
CA SER A 519 2.88 5.77 6.30
C SER A 519 3.93 5.58 7.40
N THR A 520 4.85 4.63 7.23
CA THR A 520 5.94 4.38 8.19
C THR A 520 6.77 5.65 8.42
N ARG A 521 6.96 6.03 9.68
CA ARG A 521 7.69 7.24 10.08
C ARG A 521 9.03 6.86 10.71
N TRP A 522 10.08 7.63 10.42
CA TRP A 522 11.45 7.30 10.83
C TRP A 522 12.00 8.21 11.95
N HIS A 523 11.25 9.21 12.39
CA HIS A 523 11.76 10.25 13.29
C HIS A 523 12.18 9.75 14.68
N ASP A 524 11.53 8.68 15.16
CA ASP A 524 11.84 8.04 16.44
C ASP A 524 12.85 6.89 16.30
N VAL A 525 13.35 6.62 15.09
CA VAL A 525 14.26 5.49 14.85
C VAL A 525 15.64 5.76 15.44
N THR A 526 16.14 4.82 16.24
CA THR A 526 17.48 4.85 16.83
C THR A 526 18.30 3.61 16.43
N LYS A 527 19.61 3.68 16.67
CA LYS A 527 20.52 2.53 16.59
C LYS A 527 21.23 2.39 17.93
N GLU A 528 21.15 1.21 18.53
CA GLU A 528 21.65 0.91 19.89
C GLU A 528 22.68 -0.22 19.93
#